data_AF-A0A957BDQ0-F1
#
_entry.id   AF-A0A957BDQ0-F1
#
_cell.length_a   1.000
_cell.length_b   1.000
_cell.length_c   1.000
_cell.angle_alpha   90.00
_cell.angle_beta   90.00
_cell.angle_gamma   90.00
#
_symmetry.space_group_name_H-M   'P 1'
#
loop_
_entity.id
_entity.type
_entity.pdbx_description
1 polymer ?
#
loop_
_entity_poly.entity_id
_entity_poly.type
_entity_poly.pdbx_seq_one_letter_code
_entity_poly.pdbx_strand_id
1 'polypeptide(L)'
;GELPFYGLPGILVPYPYAWRYQRVNADYLAERGAAIRLDDEKMADALLPTIRSLMYDEGKLSAMKASAKALGTGQGAQHIADLLIELAV
;
A
#
# COMPACT_ATOMS: atom_id res chain seq x y z
N GLY A 1 -7.51 2.05 -0.96
CA GLY A 1 -6.79 3.00 -0.11
C GLY A 1 -6.21 4.11 -0.97
N GLU A 2 -5.88 5.26 -0.37
CA GLU A 2 -5.44 6.47 -1.09
C GLU A 2 -4.15 6.26 -1.89
N LEU A 3 -3.15 5.56 -1.33
CA LEU A 3 -1.87 5.31 -2.01
C LEU A 3 -2.05 4.61 -3.38
N PRO A 4 -2.70 3.43 -3.49
CA PRO A 4 -3.03 2.84 -4.80
C PRO A 4 -3.85 3.73 -5.73
N PHE A 5 -4.80 4.50 -5.18
CA PHE A 5 -5.64 5.40 -5.98
C PHE A 5 -4.80 6.45 -6.72
N TYR A 6 -3.79 7.00 -6.05
CA TYR A 6 -2.84 7.95 -6.65
C TYR A 6 -1.62 7.28 -7.32
N GLY A 7 -1.55 5.94 -7.35
CA GLY A 7 -0.40 5.21 -7.86
C GLY A 7 0.90 5.50 -7.09
N LEU A 8 0.79 5.81 -5.80
CA LEU A 8 1.92 6.18 -4.97
C LEU A 8 2.50 4.94 -4.26
N PRO A 9 3.79 4.64 -4.46
CA PRO A 9 4.47 3.65 -3.64
C PRO A 9 4.68 4.19 -2.22
N GLY A 10 4.73 3.29 -1.24
CA GLY A 10 4.90 3.67 0.17
C GLY A 10 5.94 2.83 0.92
N ILE A 11 6.53 3.44 1.95
CA ILE A 11 7.18 2.70 3.04
C ILE A 11 6.19 2.70 4.20
N LEU A 12 5.67 1.54 4.57
CA LEU A 12 4.61 1.39 5.55
C LEU A 12 5.18 0.80 6.83
N VAL A 13 4.93 1.46 7.95
CA VAL A 13 5.37 1.05 9.28
C VAL A 13 4.12 0.85 10.14
N PRO A 14 3.53 -0.36 10.15
CA PRO A 14 2.31 -0.61 10.91
C PRO A 14 2.57 -0.46 12.41
N TYR A 15 1.71 0.30 13.10
CA TYR A 15 1.82 0.49 14.54
C TYR A 15 1.53 -0.84 15.27
N PRO A 16 2.45 -1.35 16.12
CA PRO A 16 2.36 -2.72 16.65
C PRO A 16 1.24 -2.90 17.68
N TYR A 17 0.75 -1.81 18.27
CA TYR A 17 -0.33 -1.83 19.26
C TYR A 17 -1.72 -1.58 18.66
N ALA A 18 -1.81 -1.28 17.36
CA ALA A 18 -3.09 -1.23 16.66
C ALA A 18 -3.61 -2.65 16.41
N TRP A 19 -4.94 -2.81 16.38
CA TRP A 19 -5.56 -4.04 15.89
C TRP A 19 -5.01 -4.42 14.50
N ARG A 20 -4.93 -5.73 14.20
CA ARG A 20 -4.17 -6.37 13.10
C ARG A 20 -4.31 -5.76 11.69
N TYR A 21 -5.30 -4.92 11.43
CA TYR A 21 -5.64 -4.38 10.11
C TYR A 21 -4.54 -3.53 9.47
N GLN A 22 -3.76 -2.74 10.23
CA GLN A 22 -2.68 -1.95 9.62
C GLN A 22 -1.62 -2.85 8.97
N ARG A 23 -1.26 -3.94 9.65
CA ARG A 23 -0.30 -4.92 9.15
C ARG A 23 -0.85 -5.63 7.93
N VAL A 24 -2.11 -6.08 7.95
CA VAL A 24 -2.76 -6.75 6.80
C VAL A 24 -2.75 -5.85 5.56
N ASN A 25 -3.10 -4.57 5.70
CA ASN A 25 -3.09 -3.64 4.57
C ASN A 25 -1.67 -3.38 4.05
N ALA A 26 -0.68 -3.28 4.93
CA ALA A 26 0.71 -3.09 4.54
C ALA A 26 1.29 -4.33 3.86
N ASP A 27 1.03 -5.53 4.40
CA ASP A 27 1.42 -6.81 3.80
C ASP A 27 0.80 -6.98 2.42
N TYR A 28 -0.51 -6.70 2.27
CA TYR A 28 -1.21 -6.77 0.98
C TYR A 28 -0.51 -5.95 -0.12
N LEU A 29 -0.09 -4.72 0.20
CA LEU A 29 0.62 -3.85 -0.73
C LEU A 29 2.07 -4.28 -0.97
N ALA A 30 2.76 -4.72 0.07
CA ALA A 30 4.16 -5.14 -0.02
C ALA A 30 4.33 -6.41 -0.85
N GLU A 31 3.46 -7.41 -0.66
CA GLU A 31 3.45 -8.65 -1.44
C GLU A 31 3.21 -8.43 -2.93
N ARG A 32 2.59 -7.30 -3.30
CA ARG A 32 2.30 -6.91 -4.70
C ARG A 32 3.32 -5.91 -5.24
N GLY A 33 4.39 -5.64 -4.49
CA GLY A 33 5.45 -4.71 -4.88
C GLY A 33 5.01 -3.24 -4.90
N ALA A 34 3.83 -2.90 -4.36
CA ALA A 34 3.35 -1.52 -4.28
C ALA A 34 3.93 -0.76 -3.08
N ALA A 35 4.48 -1.46 -2.10
CA ALA A 35 5.06 -0.86 -0.90
C ALA A 35 6.25 -1.67 -0.36
N ILE A 36 7.02 -1.06 0.52
CA ILE A 36 7.93 -1.77 1.44
C ILE A 36 7.31 -1.69 2.83
N ARG A 37 7.16 -2.83 3.50
CA ARG A 37 6.74 -2.83 4.90
C ARG A 37 7.96 -2.94 5.80
N LEU A 38 8.05 -2.08 6.82
CA LEU A 38 9.00 -2.20 7.91
C LEU A 38 8.27 -2.57 9.19
N ASP A 39 8.88 -3.42 10.01
CA ASP A 39 8.46 -3.61 11.39
C ASP A 39 8.84 -2.35 12.20
N ASP A 40 7.98 -1.92 13.12
CA ASP A 40 8.19 -0.72 13.94
C ASP A 40 9.52 -0.79 14.72
N GLU A 41 9.85 -1.97 15.25
CA GLU A 41 11.08 -2.21 16.02
C GLU A 41 12.36 -2.04 15.18
N LYS A 42 12.26 -2.15 13.84
CA LYS A 42 13.39 -2.00 12.91
C LYS A 42 13.39 -0.64 12.20
N MET A 43 12.34 0.16 12.39
CA MET A 43 12.12 1.40 11.64
C MET A 43 13.30 2.37 11.79
N ALA A 44 13.77 2.58 13.02
CA ALA A 44 14.80 3.57 13.33
C ALA A 44 16.08 3.36 12.50
N ASP A 45 16.47 2.10 12.33
CA ASP A 45 17.69 1.74 11.60
C ASP A 45 17.45 1.58 10.10
N ALA A 46 16.27 1.08 9.70
CA ALA A 46 16.00 0.69 8.32
C ALA A 46 15.37 1.79 7.45
N LEU A 47 14.70 2.78 8.03
CA LEU A 47 13.92 3.76 7.27
C LEU A 47 14.79 4.62 6.35
N LEU A 48 15.82 5.26 6.88
CA LEU A 48 16.69 6.15 6.09
C LEU A 48 17.44 5.38 4.97
N PRO A 49 18.05 4.21 5.22
CA PRO A 49 18.62 3.38 4.16
C PRO A 49 17.59 2.99 3.08
N THR A 50 16.36 2.65 3.47
CA THR A 50 15.29 2.28 2.54
C THR A 50 14.89 3.45 1.65
N ILE A 51 14.72 4.64 2.23
CA ILE A 51 14.44 5.88 1.49
C ILE A 51 15.55 6.14 0.47
N ARG A 52 16.82 6.10 0.89
CA ARG A 52 17.97 6.30 0.00
C ARG A 52 18.00 5.26 -1.13
N SER A 53 17.79 3.99 -0.83
CA SER A 53 17.72 2.93 -1.84
C SER A 53 16.65 3.22 -2.90
N LEU A 54 15.46 3.68 -2.50
CA LEU A 54 14.41 4.03 -3.45
C LEU A 54 14.70 5.32 -4.24
N MET A 55 15.38 6.29 -3.64
CA MET A 55 15.75 7.53 -4.32
C MET A 55 16.84 7.33 -5.38
N TYR A 56 17.75 6.37 -5.17
CA TYR A 56 18.86 6.10 -6.09
C TYR A 56 18.59 4.95 -7.08
N ASP A 57 17.47 4.23 -6.91
CA ASP A 57 17.04 3.16 -7.82
C ASP A 57 15.72 3.56 -8.49
N GLU A 58 15.83 4.37 -9.55
CA GLU A 58 14.69 4.84 -10.34
C GLU A 58 13.87 3.68 -10.93
N GLY A 59 14.55 2.59 -11.32
CA GLY A 59 13.91 1.40 -11.88
C GLY A 59 12.98 0.74 -10.87
N LYS A 60 13.47 0.50 -9.65
CA LYS A 60 12.68 -0.03 -8.55
C LYS A 60 11.52 0.89 -8.19
N LEU A 61 11.76 2.19 -8.06
CA LEU A 61 10.70 3.14 -7.71
C LEU A 61 9.61 3.22 -8.79
N SER A 62 9.99 3.17 -10.07
CA SER A 62 9.07 3.14 -11.20
C SER A 62 8.22 1.86 -11.22
N ALA A 63 8.85 0.69 -10.99
CA ALA A 63 8.14 -0.57 -10.86
C ALA A 63 7.11 -0.55 -9.72
N MET A 64 7.48 -0.01 -8.56
CA MET A 64 6.56 0.11 -7.43
C MET A 64 5.38 1.06 -7.73
N LYS A 65 5.61 2.18 -8.42
CA LYS A 65 4.54 3.09 -8.89
C LYS A 65 3.56 2.35 -9.81
N ALA A 66 4.07 1.56 -10.75
CA ALA A 66 3.24 0.77 -11.66
C ALA A 66 2.39 -0.26 -10.88
N SER A 67 2.99 -0.99 -9.95
CA SER A 67 2.27 -1.90 -9.05
C SER A 67 1.20 -1.18 -8.24
N ALA A 68 1.52 -0.05 -7.60
CA ALA A 68 0.55 0.71 -6.80
C ALA A 68 -0.65 1.16 -7.64
N LYS A 69 -0.40 1.67 -8.85
CA LYS A 69 -1.46 2.10 -9.77
C LYS A 69 -2.36 0.94 -10.21
N ALA A 70 -1.79 -0.24 -10.45
CA ALA A 70 -2.55 -1.43 -10.83
C ALA A 70 -3.52 -1.91 -9.73
N LEU A 71 -3.27 -1.56 -8.47
CA LEU A 71 -4.14 -1.91 -7.33
C LEU A 71 -5.23 -0.86 -7.07
N GLY A 72 -5.15 0.32 -7.69
CA GLY A 72 -6.13 1.38 -7.55
C GLY A 72 -7.37 1.10 -8.40
N THR A 73 -8.51 0.79 -7.76
CA THR A 73 -9.78 0.55 -8.46
C THR A 73 -10.62 1.81 -8.62
N GLY A 74 -10.55 2.75 -7.67
CA GLY A 74 -11.31 4.03 -7.67
C GLY A 74 -12.84 3.91 -7.59
N GLN A 75 -13.40 2.72 -7.77
CA GLN A 75 -14.84 2.46 -7.91
C GLN A 75 -15.46 1.82 -6.66
N GLY A 76 -14.77 1.88 -5.52
CA GLY A 76 -15.23 1.20 -4.30
C GLY A 76 -16.65 1.59 -3.87
N ALA A 77 -16.98 2.88 -3.90
CA ALA A 77 -18.33 3.34 -3.56
C ALA A 77 -19.39 2.85 -4.57
N GLN A 78 -19.06 2.87 -5.87
CA GLN A 78 -19.97 2.41 -6.93
C GLN A 78 -20.25 0.91 -6.81
N HIS A 79 -19.22 0.08 -6.62
CA HIS A 79 -19.40 -1.36 -6.46
C HIS A 79 -20.28 -1.72 -5.27
N ILE A 80 -20.15 -1.00 -4.15
CA ILE A 80 -21.02 -1.21 -2.99
C ILE A 80 -22.46 -0.80 -3.30
N ALA A 81 -22.66 0.32 -4.00
CA ALA A 81 -24.00 0.74 -4.44
C ALA A 81 -24.66 -0.30 -5.36
N ASP A 82 -23.91 -0.83 -6.34
CA ASP A 82 -24.40 -1.84 -7.27
C ASP A 82 -24.80 -3.13 -6.54
N LEU A 83 -23.98 -3.60 -5.60
CA LEU A 83 -24.29 -4.78 -4.76
C LEU A 83 -25.56 -4.59 -3.91
N LEU A 84 -25.77 -3.39 -3.38
CA LEU A 84 -26.98 -3.08 -2.60
C LEU A 84 -28.24 -3.09 -3.47
N ILE A 85 -28.14 -2.60 -4.71
CA ILE A 85 -29.24 -2.64 -5.67
C ILE A 85 -29.57 -4.08 -6.06
N GLU A 86 -28.54 -4.91 -6.31
CA GLU A 86 -28.71 -6.33 -6.68
C GLU A 86 -29.44 -7.14 -5.59
N LEU A 87 -29.13 -6.89 -4.30
CA LEU A 87 -29.77 -7.58 -3.17
C LEU A 87 -31.20 -7.11 -2.87
N ALA A 88 -31.64 -5.99 -3.44
CA ALA A 88 -32.97 -5.42 -3.20
C ALA A 88 -34.05 -5.99 -4.14
N VAL A 89 -33.67 -6.82 -5.11
CA VAL A 89 -34.55 -7.48 -6.10
C VAL A 89 -34.75 -8.94 -5.73
#